data_AF-A0A2A5HPT6-F1
#
_entry.id   AF-A0A2A5HPT6-F1
#
_cell.length_a   1.000
_cell.length_b   1.000
_cell.length_c   1.000
_cell.angle_alpha   90.00
_cell.angle_beta   90.00
_cell.angle_gamma   90.00
#
_symmetry.space_group_name_H-M   'P 1'
#
loop_
_entity.id
_entity.type
_entity.pdbx_description
1 polymer ?
#
loop_
_entity_poly.entity_id
_entity_poly.type
_entity_poly.pdbx_seq_one_letter_code
_entity_poly.pdbx_strand_id
1 'polypeptide(L)'
;MCLPSGESSTPTVIGLPQLSNRQKLWQIESAYHCSIIGTCLSVTELRQVASKFNLMAESNATDYELHGLFVQSAYLQTDSIRLINRLLEEKYSQTVKQFNNASTELEMAHLWNEAVDNGDVAGAFWAIIARYNVSDRLVQRVIGEVHMLSHLSGARCHGGSNLREEKMPTNNAYEINTQLAGERLRKQATEIVTLRAENKRQHRLILDLEELVAKSK
;
A
#
# COMPACT_ATOMS: atom_id res chain seq x y z
N MET A 1 -4.76 -43.14 -60.43
CA MET A 1 -4.75 -43.47 -58.99
C MET A 1 -4.24 -42.25 -58.25
N CYS A 2 -5.14 -41.46 -57.68
CA CYS A 2 -4.82 -40.21 -56.98
C CYS A 2 -4.35 -40.51 -55.55
N LEU A 3 -3.25 -39.87 -55.13
CA LEU A 3 -2.80 -39.79 -53.74
C LEU A 3 -3.51 -38.62 -53.06
N PRO A 4 -3.98 -38.75 -51.80
CA PRO A 4 -4.56 -37.62 -51.08
C PRO A 4 -3.44 -36.75 -50.47
N SER A 5 -3.59 -35.45 -50.65
CA SER A 5 -2.76 -34.39 -50.10
C SER A 5 -2.95 -34.29 -48.58
N GLY A 6 -1.84 -34.16 -47.85
CA GLY A 6 -1.84 -33.98 -46.40
C GLY A 6 -2.44 -32.63 -45.99
N GLU A 7 -3.43 -32.68 -45.10
CA GLU A 7 -3.99 -31.51 -44.44
C GLU A 7 -2.99 -30.97 -43.41
N SER A 8 -2.39 -29.83 -43.75
CA SER A 8 -1.64 -28.97 -42.83
C SER A 8 -2.63 -28.33 -41.85
N SER A 9 -2.81 -28.97 -40.69
CA SER A 9 -3.53 -28.38 -39.55
C SER A 9 -2.73 -27.19 -39.01
N THR A 10 -3.24 -25.98 -39.22
CA THR A 10 -2.77 -24.78 -38.54
C THR A 10 -3.21 -24.85 -37.07
N PRO A 11 -2.33 -24.55 -36.09
CA PRO A 11 -2.76 -24.54 -34.71
C PRO A 11 -3.60 -23.29 -34.48
N THR A 12 -4.90 -23.49 -34.24
CA THR A 12 -5.80 -22.49 -33.68
C THR A 12 -5.17 -21.94 -32.40
N VAL A 13 -4.76 -20.67 -32.44
CA VAL A 13 -4.35 -19.94 -31.24
C VAL A 13 -5.59 -19.77 -30.38
N ILE A 14 -5.75 -20.68 -29.42
CA ILE A 14 -6.73 -20.56 -28.33
C ILE A 14 -6.30 -19.30 -27.57
N GLY A 15 -7.05 -18.20 -27.74
CA GLY A 15 -6.88 -17.02 -26.92
C GLY A 15 -7.05 -17.44 -25.47
N LEU A 16 -5.95 -17.42 -24.71
CA LEU A 16 -6.02 -17.62 -23.26
C LEU A 16 -7.03 -16.60 -22.71
N PRO A 17 -7.99 -17.02 -21.86
CA PRO A 17 -8.84 -16.07 -21.16
C PRO A 17 -7.90 -15.09 -20.46
N GLN A 18 -8.15 -13.78 -20.62
CA GLN A 18 -7.38 -12.71 -19.98
C GLN A 18 -7.18 -13.05 -18.50
N LEU A 19 -6.03 -13.66 -18.18
CA LEU A 19 -5.69 -14.00 -16.82
C LEU A 19 -5.62 -12.67 -16.12
N SER A 20 -6.46 -12.49 -15.10
CA SER A 20 -6.42 -11.31 -14.25
C SER A 20 -4.96 -11.05 -13.90
N ASN A 21 -4.43 -9.88 -14.25
CA ASN A 21 -3.06 -9.44 -13.92
C ASN A 21 -2.86 -9.26 -12.40
N ARG A 22 -3.76 -9.82 -11.59
CA ARG A 22 -3.81 -9.71 -10.15
C ARG A 22 -3.72 -11.07 -9.47
N GLN A 23 -2.82 -11.15 -8.51
CA GLN A 23 -2.73 -12.24 -7.55
C GLN A 23 -3.96 -12.24 -6.65
N LYS A 24 -4.41 -13.44 -6.28
CA LYS A 24 -5.34 -13.63 -5.17
C LYS A 24 -4.58 -13.59 -3.86
N LEU A 25 -5.27 -13.29 -2.76
CA LEU A 25 -4.66 -13.18 -1.43
C LEU A 25 -3.80 -14.40 -1.07
N TRP A 26 -4.28 -15.61 -1.34
CA TRP A 26 -3.56 -16.87 -1.10
C TRP A 26 -2.39 -17.14 -2.06
N GLN A 27 -2.22 -16.32 -3.10
CA GLN A 27 -1.09 -16.38 -4.04
C GLN A 27 0.00 -15.36 -3.72
N ILE A 28 -0.25 -14.46 -2.77
CA ILE A 28 0.73 -13.47 -2.28
C ILE A 28 1.56 -14.14 -1.18
N GLU A 29 2.85 -13.79 -1.13
CA GLU A 29 3.79 -14.30 -0.13
C GLU A 29 3.28 -14.06 1.30
N SER A 30 3.34 -15.11 2.14
CA SER A 30 2.79 -15.08 3.50
C SER A 30 3.41 -14.01 4.40
N ALA A 31 4.65 -13.59 4.12
CA ALA A 31 5.31 -12.49 4.82
C ALA A 31 4.54 -11.17 4.74
N TYR A 32 3.69 -10.98 3.72
CA TYR A 32 2.91 -9.76 3.53
C TYR A 32 1.48 -9.85 4.07
N HIS A 33 1.01 -11.03 4.47
CA HIS A 33 -0.39 -11.22 4.91
C HIS A 33 -0.73 -10.39 6.14
N CYS A 34 0.18 -10.25 7.10
CA CYS A 34 0.01 -9.39 8.27
C CYS A 34 -0.25 -7.94 7.84
N SER A 35 0.57 -7.40 6.94
CA SER A 35 0.42 -6.03 6.43
C SER A 35 -0.86 -5.86 5.63
N ILE A 36 -1.23 -6.82 4.78
CA ILE A 36 -2.46 -6.78 3.98
C ILE A 36 -3.69 -6.80 4.88
N ILE A 37 -3.75 -7.76 5.82
CA ILE A 37 -4.91 -7.90 6.70
C ILE A 37 -5.01 -6.70 7.65
N GLY A 38 -3.90 -6.26 8.22
CA GLY A 38 -3.88 -5.16 9.18
C GLY A 38 -4.16 -3.79 8.56
N THR A 39 -3.81 -3.59 7.29
CA THR A 39 -3.98 -2.30 6.60
C THR A 39 -5.28 -2.23 5.80
N CYS A 40 -5.66 -3.32 5.13
CA CYS A 40 -6.74 -3.30 4.15
C CYS A 40 -8.10 -3.71 4.72
N LEU A 41 -8.14 -4.30 5.92
CA LEU A 41 -9.36 -4.78 6.57
C LEU A 41 -9.48 -4.16 7.95
N SER A 42 -10.69 -3.68 8.27
CA SER A 42 -11.06 -3.31 9.62
C SER A 42 -11.31 -4.55 10.47
N VAL A 43 -11.13 -4.42 11.78
CA VAL A 43 -11.48 -5.48 12.74
C VAL A 43 -12.95 -5.88 12.60
N THR A 44 -13.85 -4.94 12.34
CA THR A 44 -15.28 -5.20 12.11
C THR A 44 -15.50 -6.13 10.90
N GLU A 45 -14.81 -5.88 9.79
CA GLU A 45 -14.88 -6.75 8.60
C GLU A 45 -14.35 -8.16 8.92
N LEU A 46 -13.24 -8.27 9.67
CA LEU A 46 -12.72 -9.57 10.11
C LEU A 46 -13.72 -10.31 11.00
N ARG A 47 -14.38 -9.62 11.94
CA ARG A 47 -15.40 -10.21 12.82
C ARG A 47 -16.62 -10.70 12.03
N GLN A 48 -17.04 -9.95 11.01
CA GLN A 48 -18.14 -10.36 10.12
C GLN A 48 -17.80 -11.63 9.34
N VAL A 49 -16.58 -11.71 8.79
CA VAL A 49 -16.13 -12.92 8.08
C VAL A 49 -16.03 -14.10 9.06
N ALA A 50 -15.45 -13.91 10.24
CA ALA A 50 -15.30 -14.97 11.23
C ALA A 50 -16.67 -15.51 11.71
N SER A 51 -17.63 -14.63 11.96
CA SER A 51 -19.00 -15.00 12.32
C SER A 51 -19.69 -15.78 11.19
N LYS A 52 -19.58 -15.31 9.95
CA LYS A 52 -20.22 -15.96 8.79
C LYS A 52 -19.77 -17.41 8.58
N PHE A 53 -18.53 -17.73 8.92
CA PHE A 53 -17.95 -19.07 8.74
C PHE A 53 -17.76 -19.84 10.04
N ASN A 54 -18.30 -19.34 11.17
CA ASN A 54 -18.17 -19.95 12.51
C ASN A 54 -16.70 -20.26 12.88
N LEU A 55 -15.77 -19.37 12.53
CA LEU A 55 -14.33 -19.60 12.72
C LEU A 55 -13.87 -19.42 14.17
N MET A 56 -14.70 -18.79 15.01
CA MET A 56 -14.42 -18.60 16.42
C MET A 56 -15.66 -18.99 17.22
N ALA A 57 -15.49 -19.95 18.14
CA ALA A 57 -16.54 -20.45 19.01
C ALA A 57 -16.81 -19.52 20.21
N GLU A 58 -15.88 -18.60 20.51
CA GLU A 58 -15.94 -17.72 21.67
C GLU A 58 -16.16 -16.26 21.28
N SER A 59 -17.12 -15.61 21.94
CA SER A 59 -17.43 -14.19 21.77
C SER A 59 -16.31 -13.25 22.24
N ASN A 60 -15.24 -13.77 22.83
CA ASN A 60 -14.23 -13.02 23.56
C ASN A 60 -12.87 -12.93 22.86
N ALA A 61 -12.75 -13.42 21.62
CA ALA A 61 -11.51 -13.32 20.87
C ALA A 61 -11.06 -11.85 20.73
N THR A 62 -9.82 -11.61 21.16
CA THR A 62 -9.17 -10.30 21.04
C THR A 62 -8.95 -9.93 19.57
N ASP A 63 -8.78 -8.64 19.28
CA ASP A 63 -8.49 -8.19 17.92
C ASP A 63 -7.19 -8.80 17.38
N TYR A 64 -6.20 -9.02 18.26
CA TYR A 64 -4.93 -9.68 17.90
C TYR A 64 -5.12 -11.15 17.54
N GLU A 65 -5.90 -11.92 18.31
CA GLU A 65 -6.17 -13.34 18.01
C GLU A 65 -6.96 -13.49 16.71
N LEU A 66 -7.95 -12.62 16.49
CA LEU A 66 -8.73 -12.60 15.26
C LEU A 66 -7.84 -12.26 14.05
N HIS A 67 -6.99 -11.25 14.18
CA HIS A 67 -6.01 -10.90 13.15
C HIS A 67 -5.07 -12.06 12.86
N GLY A 68 -4.48 -12.66 13.90
CA GLY A 68 -3.58 -13.80 13.81
C GLY A 68 -4.22 -15.00 13.11
N LEU A 69 -5.49 -15.29 13.40
CA LEU A 69 -6.25 -16.37 12.74
C LEU A 69 -6.33 -16.16 11.23
N PHE A 70 -6.65 -14.95 10.77
CA PHE A 70 -6.71 -14.66 9.34
C PHE A 70 -5.34 -14.61 8.69
N VAL A 71 -4.31 -14.08 9.37
CA VAL A 71 -2.94 -14.08 8.86
C VAL A 71 -2.42 -15.50 8.66
N GLN A 72 -2.61 -16.35 9.65
CA GLN A 72 -2.17 -17.75 9.59
C GLN A 72 -2.97 -18.57 8.58
N SER A 73 -4.19 -18.16 8.22
CA SER A 73 -5.01 -18.86 7.24
C SER A 73 -5.00 -18.24 5.84
N ALA A 74 -4.44 -17.06 5.64
CA ALA A 74 -4.54 -16.32 4.37
C ALA A 74 -3.89 -17.02 3.17
N TYR A 75 -2.91 -17.90 3.39
CA TYR A 75 -2.35 -18.76 2.35
C TYR A 75 -3.25 -19.95 1.99
N LEU A 76 -4.23 -20.28 2.85
CA LEU A 76 -5.18 -21.35 2.63
C LEU A 76 -6.32 -20.84 1.74
N GLN A 77 -6.64 -21.60 0.69
CA GLN A 77 -7.69 -21.24 -0.26
C GLN A 77 -9.11 -21.60 0.25
N THR A 78 -9.40 -21.30 1.51
CA THR A 78 -10.69 -21.57 2.17
C THR A 78 -11.77 -20.57 1.72
N ASP A 79 -13.04 -20.88 2.02
CA ASP A 79 -14.15 -20.00 1.68
C ASP A 79 -14.10 -18.64 2.40
N SER A 80 -13.58 -18.60 3.64
CA SER A 80 -13.37 -17.36 4.37
C SER A 80 -12.33 -16.46 3.71
N ILE A 81 -11.21 -17.04 3.25
CA ILE A 81 -10.17 -16.29 2.53
C ILE A 81 -10.64 -15.88 1.13
N ARG A 82 -11.42 -16.72 0.43
CA ARG A 82 -12.07 -16.33 -0.83
C ARG A 82 -13.02 -15.15 -0.65
N LEU A 83 -13.76 -15.11 0.46
CA LEU A 83 -14.61 -13.97 0.79
C LEU A 83 -13.77 -12.72 1.06
N ILE A 84 -12.70 -12.82 1.86
CA ILE A 84 -11.79 -11.69 2.12
C ILE A 84 -11.21 -11.16 0.81
N ASN A 85 -10.71 -12.02 -0.06
CA ASN A 85 -10.20 -11.58 -1.36
C ASN A 85 -11.27 -10.81 -2.14
N ARG A 86 -12.51 -11.33 -2.19
CA ARG A 86 -13.62 -10.66 -2.88
C ARG A 86 -13.92 -9.29 -2.26
N LEU A 87 -13.98 -9.19 -0.94
CA LEU A 87 -14.18 -7.94 -0.23
C LEU A 87 -13.10 -6.91 -0.59
N LEU A 88 -11.82 -7.32 -0.66
CA LEU A 88 -10.72 -6.45 -1.07
C LEU A 88 -10.85 -5.98 -2.53
N GLU A 89 -11.22 -6.88 -3.46
CA GLU A 89 -11.48 -6.50 -4.87
C GLU A 89 -12.62 -5.49 -4.99
N GLU A 90 -13.72 -5.71 -4.27
CA GLU A 90 -14.92 -4.87 -4.35
C GLU A 90 -14.69 -3.50 -3.69
N LYS A 91 -14.18 -3.52 -2.45
CA LYS A 91 -13.92 -2.31 -1.63
C LYS A 91 -12.97 -1.34 -2.30
N TYR A 92 -11.91 -1.85 -2.94
CA TYR A 92 -10.89 -1.02 -3.58
C TYR A 92 -11.00 -0.99 -5.10
N SER A 93 -12.15 -1.38 -5.66
CA SER A 93 -12.34 -1.52 -7.11
C SER A 93 -12.01 -0.25 -7.90
N GLN A 94 -12.30 0.94 -7.36
CA GLN A 94 -11.97 2.22 -8.00
C GLN A 94 -10.46 2.47 -8.03
N THR A 95 -9.77 2.32 -6.89
CA THR A 95 -8.31 2.47 -6.80
C THR A 95 -7.60 1.44 -7.66
N VAL A 96 -8.06 0.18 -7.65
CA VAL A 96 -7.54 -0.88 -8.52
C VAL A 96 -7.67 -0.48 -10.00
N LYS A 97 -8.81 0.07 -10.44
CA LYS A 97 -8.98 0.57 -11.81
C LYS A 97 -7.99 1.69 -12.14
N GLN A 98 -7.77 2.62 -11.22
CA GLN A 98 -6.79 3.72 -11.40
C GLN A 98 -5.37 3.17 -11.59
N PHE A 99 -4.93 2.26 -10.73
CA PHE A 99 -3.60 1.64 -10.82
C PHE A 99 -3.46 0.70 -12.03
N ASN A 100 -4.55 0.11 -12.53
CA ASN A 100 -4.52 -0.68 -13.76
C ASN A 100 -4.20 0.15 -15.01
N ASN A 101 -4.50 1.45 -14.99
CA ASN A 101 -4.15 2.37 -16.07
C ASN A 101 -2.66 2.78 -16.06
N ALA A 102 -1.98 2.64 -14.92
CA ALA A 102 -0.54 2.84 -14.82
C ALA A 102 0.19 1.65 -15.48
N SER A 103 1.01 1.95 -16.48
CA SER A 103 1.75 0.97 -17.28
C SER A 103 3.23 0.91 -16.90
N THR A 104 3.72 1.91 -16.17
CA THR A 104 5.12 1.99 -15.73
C THR A 104 5.25 2.01 -14.21
N GLU A 105 6.41 1.58 -13.71
CA GLU A 105 6.73 1.66 -12.27
C GLU A 105 6.70 3.10 -11.75
N LEU A 106 7.11 4.06 -12.58
CA LEU A 106 7.11 5.48 -12.22
C LEU A 106 5.70 6.02 -12.01
N GLU A 107 4.74 5.66 -12.88
CA GLU A 107 3.33 6.02 -12.71
C GLU A 107 2.73 5.36 -11.46
N MET A 108 3.02 4.08 -11.21
CA MET A 108 2.56 3.40 -10.00
C MET A 108 3.14 4.04 -8.73
N ALA A 109 4.42 4.42 -8.76
CA ALA A 109 5.06 5.12 -7.64
C ALA A 109 4.48 6.53 -7.42
N HIS A 110 4.07 7.22 -8.49
CA HIS A 110 3.37 8.51 -8.38
C HIS A 110 1.99 8.34 -7.73
N LEU A 111 1.17 7.41 -8.23
CA LEU A 111 -0.14 7.10 -7.67
C LEU A 111 -0.04 6.67 -6.20
N TRP A 112 0.99 5.91 -5.84
CA TRP A 112 1.29 5.57 -4.45
C TRP A 112 1.54 6.81 -3.59
N ASN A 113 2.41 7.72 -4.05
CA ASN A 113 2.71 8.94 -3.31
C ASN A 113 1.46 9.82 -3.13
N GLU A 114 0.63 9.95 -4.16
CA GLU A 114 -0.64 10.68 -4.07
C GLU A 114 -1.60 10.05 -3.06
N ALA A 115 -1.71 8.72 -3.08
CA ALA A 115 -2.56 8.00 -2.13
C ALA A 115 -2.06 8.16 -0.69
N VAL A 116 -0.74 8.14 -0.47
CA VAL A 116 -0.14 8.45 0.84
C VAL A 116 -0.49 9.88 1.24
N ASP A 117 -0.25 10.87 0.38
CA ASP A 117 -0.54 12.28 0.67
C ASP A 117 -2.03 12.54 1.02
N ASN A 118 -2.95 11.77 0.44
CA ASN A 118 -4.39 11.90 0.64
C ASN A 118 -4.95 11.00 1.75
N GLY A 119 -4.16 10.08 2.32
CA GLY A 119 -4.62 9.12 3.33
C GLY A 119 -5.26 7.85 2.77
N ASP A 120 -5.33 7.68 1.45
CA ASP A 120 -5.94 6.54 0.75
C ASP A 120 -5.00 5.31 0.64
N VAL A 121 -4.21 5.05 1.69
CA VAL A 121 -3.10 4.08 1.69
C VAL A 121 -3.59 2.65 1.42
N ALA A 122 -4.68 2.22 2.06
CA ALA A 122 -5.15 0.84 2.02
C ALA A 122 -5.49 0.36 0.60
N GLY A 123 -6.20 1.20 -0.16
CA GLY A 123 -6.59 0.87 -1.54
C GLY A 123 -5.40 0.83 -2.49
N ALA A 124 -4.48 1.81 -2.37
CA ALA A 124 -3.28 1.86 -3.18
C ALA A 124 -2.34 0.68 -2.86
N PHE A 125 -2.22 0.32 -1.59
CA PHE A 125 -1.42 -0.80 -1.15
C PHE A 125 -1.94 -2.12 -1.73
N TRP A 126 -3.25 -2.37 -1.62
CA TRP A 126 -3.88 -3.55 -2.25
C TRP A 126 -3.71 -3.58 -3.77
N ALA A 127 -3.84 -2.43 -4.43
CA ALA A 127 -3.72 -2.33 -5.88
C ALA A 127 -2.31 -2.72 -6.38
N ILE A 128 -1.26 -2.39 -5.63
CA ILE A 128 0.14 -2.72 -5.96
C ILE A 128 0.47 -4.16 -5.55
N ILE A 129 0.23 -4.54 -4.29
CA ILE A 129 0.74 -5.80 -3.72
C ILE A 129 0.14 -7.05 -4.38
N ALA A 130 -1.08 -6.93 -4.89
CA ALA A 130 -1.77 -8.04 -5.54
C ALA A 130 -1.63 -7.98 -7.06
N ARG A 131 -0.59 -7.36 -7.62
CA ARG A 131 -0.35 -7.27 -9.08
C ARG A 131 0.85 -8.14 -9.47
N TYR A 132 0.71 -8.95 -10.53
CA TYR A 132 1.78 -9.86 -10.98
C TYR A 132 3.02 -9.17 -11.58
N ASN A 133 2.84 -8.02 -12.24
CA ASN A 133 3.90 -7.33 -12.97
C ASN A 133 4.34 -6.05 -12.26
N VAL A 134 4.84 -6.20 -11.04
CA VAL A 134 5.44 -5.13 -10.22
C VAL A 134 6.84 -5.56 -9.82
N SER A 135 7.80 -4.64 -9.83
CA SER A 135 9.16 -4.96 -9.39
C SER A 135 9.21 -5.21 -7.89
N ASP A 136 10.09 -6.13 -7.48
CA ASP A 136 10.35 -6.39 -6.06
C ASP A 136 10.75 -5.11 -5.31
N ARG A 137 11.47 -4.20 -5.98
CA ARG A 137 11.86 -2.90 -5.42
C ARG A 137 10.65 -2.06 -5.01
N LEU A 138 9.63 -1.96 -5.88
CA LEU A 138 8.42 -1.21 -5.56
C LEU A 138 7.59 -1.91 -4.48
N VAL A 139 7.49 -3.24 -4.52
CA VAL A 139 6.81 -4.04 -3.48
C VAL A 139 7.45 -3.81 -2.11
N GLN A 140 8.77 -3.94 -1.99
CA GLN A 140 9.49 -3.74 -0.73
C GLN A 140 9.34 -2.31 -0.21
N ARG A 141 9.35 -1.32 -1.12
CA ARG A 141 9.12 0.07 -0.76
C ARG A 141 7.75 0.27 -0.11
N VAL A 142 6.67 -0.15 -0.76
CA VAL A 142 5.31 0.09 -0.25
C VAL A 142 5.04 -0.70 1.04
N ILE A 143 5.57 -1.93 1.14
CA ILE A 143 5.53 -2.73 2.37
C ILE A 143 6.24 -2.02 3.53
N GLY A 144 7.45 -1.53 3.30
CA GLY A 144 8.23 -0.81 4.31
C GLY A 144 7.57 0.47 4.77
N GLU A 145 6.99 1.24 3.84
CA GLU A 145 6.25 2.47 4.17
C GLU A 145 4.99 2.17 5.00
N VAL A 146 4.19 1.17 4.63
CA VAL A 146 3.02 0.71 5.41
C VAL A 146 3.42 0.22 6.82
N HIS A 147 4.53 -0.50 6.92
CA HIS A 147 5.07 -0.96 8.19
C HIS A 147 5.42 0.22 9.11
N MET A 148 6.11 1.24 8.59
CA MET A 148 6.46 2.43 9.37
C MET A 148 5.24 3.28 9.75
N LEU A 149 4.24 3.38 8.87
CA LEU A 149 2.97 4.05 9.18
C LEU A 149 2.22 3.36 10.33
N SER A 150 2.27 2.02 10.37
CA SER A 150 1.67 1.23 11.44
C SER A 150 2.37 1.49 12.79
N HIS A 151 3.70 1.59 12.81
CA HIS A 151 4.46 1.98 14.00
C HIS A 151 4.12 3.38 14.49
N LEU A 152 4.02 4.35 13.59
CA LEU A 152 3.69 5.73 13.94
C LEU A 152 2.27 5.85 14.51
N SER A 153 1.33 5.09 13.95
CA SER A 153 -0.05 5.01 14.45
C SER A 153 -0.09 4.43 15.87
N GLY A 154 0.69 3.38 16.15
CA GLY A 154 0.82 2.80 17.49
C GLY A 154 1.48 3.74 18.51
N ALA A 155 2.52 4.48 18.11
CA ALA A 155 3.25 5.39 19.01
C ALA A 155 2.38 6.57 19.51
N ARG A 156 1.44 7.05 18.69
CA ARG A 156 0.49 8.10 19.09
C ARG A 156 -0.51 7.63 20.15
N CYS A 157 -0.90 6.35 20.12
CA CYS A 157 -1.71 5.75 21.18
C CYS A 157 -0.97 5.66 22.53
N HIS A 158 0.36 5.74 22.54
CA HIS A 158 1.16 5.72 23.77
C HIS A 158 1.41 7.11 24.36
N GLY A 159 1.27 8.18 23.57
CA GLY A 159 1.56 9.57 23.98
C GLY A 159 0.37 10.39 24.48
N GLY A 160 -0.84 9.83 24.50
CA GLY A 160 -2.07 10.49 24.94
C GLY A 160 -2.75 9.73 26.06
N SER A 161 -2.80 10.34 27.24
CA SER A 161 -3.55 9.89 28.41
C SER A 161 -5.04 9.66 28.13
N ASN A 162 -5.58 8.58 28.69
CA ASN A 162 -7.00 8.17 28.83
C ASN A 162 -7.50 7.08 27.86
N LEU A 163 -7.33 5.83 28.31
CA LEU A 163 -8.03 4.63 27.85
C LEU A 163 -9.53 4.67 28.22
N ARG A 164 -10.28 5.68 27.74
CA ARG A 164 -11.75 5.67 27.81
C ARG A 164 -12.34 6.28 26.54
N GLU A 165 -12.93 5.39 25.77
CA GLU A 165 -14.05 5.61 24.84
C GLU A 165 -13.96 6.86 23.96
N GLU A 166 -13.12 6.79 22.94
CA GLU A 166 -13.47 7.44 21.68
C GLU A 166 -13.49 6.38 20.60
N LYS A 167 -14.69 6.06 20.09
CA LYS A 167 -14.89 5.20 18.92
C LYS A 167 -14.34 5.92 17.70
N MET A 168 -13.01 5.98 17.56
CA MET A 168 -12.41 6.32 16.27
C MET A 168 -12.63 5.14 15.33
N PRO A 169 -13.27 5.32 14.16
CA PRO A 169 -13.24 4.31 13.13
C PRO A 169 -11.77 4.07 12.79
N THR A 170 -11.29 2.84 12.92
CA THR A 170 -9.88 2.44 12.81
C THR A 170 -9.23 2.87 11.49
N ASN A 171 -10.04 3.15 10.45
CA ASN A 171 -9.57 3.70 9.17
C ASN A 171 -9.20 5.19 9.24
N ASN A 172 -9.86 5.99 10.07
CA ASN A 172 -9.64 7.44 10.15
C ASN A 172 -8.32 7.78 10.86
N ALA A 173 -7.83 6.92 11.77
CA ALA A 173 -6.52 7.13 12.39
C ALA A 173 -5.37 7.01 11.36
N TYR A 174 -5.45 6.07 10.42
CA TYR A 174 -4.51 5.97 9.31
C TYR A 174 -4.63 7.17 8.36
N GLU A 175 -5.86 7.57 7.98
CA GLU A 175 -6.11 8.75 7.13
C GLU A 175 -5.51 10.04 7.75
N ILE A 176 -5.82 10.32 9.02
CA ILE A 176 -5.27 11.48 9.76
C ILE A 176 -3.74 11.39 9.87
N ASN A 177 -3.18 10.20 10.10
CA ASN A 177 -1.74 10.03 10.23
C ASN A 177 -1.00 10.28 8.93
N THR A 178 -1.57 9.87 7.80
CA THR A 178 -0.96 10.08 6.49
C THR A 178 -1.08 11.54 6.06
N GLN A 179 -2.21 12.19 6.34
CA GLN A 179 -2.38 13.63 6.13
C GLN A 179 -1.39 14.46 6.96
N LEU A 180 -1.22 14.13 8.25
CA LEU A 180 -0.24 14.79 9.13
C LEU A 180 1.22 14.53 8.72
N ALA A 181 1.52 13.33 8.22
CA ALA A 181 2.85 12.99 7.70
C ALA A 181 3.15 13.75 6.40
N GLY A 182 2.18 13.80 5.47
CA GLY A 182 2.27 14.57 4.23
C GLY A 182 2.44 16.07 4.47
N GLU A 183 1.67 16.65 5.40
CA GLU A 183 1.84 18.06 5.80
C GLU A 183 3.24 18.33 6.38
N ARG A 184 3.76 17.42 7.21
CA ARG A 184 5.09 17.55 7.81
C ARG A 184 6.18 17.48 6.75
N LEU A 185 6.08 16.55 5.80
CA LEU A 185 7.00 16.43 4.67
C LEU A 185 6.96 17.66 3.77
N ARG A 186 5.76 18.20 3.48
CA ARG A 186 5.61 19.45 2.70
C ARG A 186 6.27 20.63 3.40
N LYS A 187 6.05 20.81 4.72
CA LYS A 187 6.73 21.86 5.50
C LYS A 187 8.25 21.72 5.46
N GLN A 188 8.76 20.50 5.65
CA GLN A 188 10.20 20.23 5.57
C GLN A 188 10.77 20.48 4.16
N ALA A 189 10.04 20.10 3.11
CA ALA A 189 10.47 20.34 1.73
C ALA A 189 10.54 21.84 1.42
N THR A 190 9.55 22.62 1.85
CA THR A 190 9.58 24.10 1.74
C THR A 190 10.77 24.68 2.50
N GLU A 191 11.00 24.23 3.74
CA GLU A 191 12.11 24.68 4.56
C GLU A 191 13.48 24.36 3.93
N ILE A 192 13.65 23.16 3.36
CA ILE A 192 14.86 22.78 2.61
C ILE A 192 15.09 23.71 1.42
N VAL A 193 14.04 24.05 0.67
CA VAL A 193 14.14 24.98 -0.47
C VAL A 193 14.58 26.36 0.01
N THR A 194 13.99 26.87 1.09
CA THR A 194 14.35 28.16 1.69
C THR A 194 15.80 28.17 2.18
N LEU A 195 16.21 27.15 2.93
CA LEU A 195 17.58 27.03 3.44
C LEU A 195 18.59 26.92 2.30
N ARG A 196 18.29 26.19 1.22
CA ARG A 196 19.17 26.12 0.04
C ARG A 196 19.30 27.47 -0.66
N ALA A 197 18.21 28.23 -0.77
CA ALA A 197 18.25 29.57 -1.35
C ALA A 197 19.11 30.53 -0.50
N GLU A 198 18.94 30.49 0.82
CA GLU A 198 19.71 31.31 1.75
C GLU A 198 21.21 30.95 1.72
N ASN A 199 21.53 29.65 1.74
CA ASN A 199 22.91 29.17 1.68
C ASN A 199 23.61 29.62 0.39
N LYS A 200 22.90 29.56 -0.75
CA LYS A 200 23.41 30.07 -2.04
C LYS A 200 23.63 31.59 -2.03
N ARG A 201 22.82 32.33 -1.26
CA ARG A 201 22.94 33.79 -1.12
C ARG A 201 24.14 34.16 -0.25
N GLN A 202 24.30 33.50 0.89
CA GLN A 202 25.45 33.64 1.78
C GLN A 202 26.75 33.30 1.06
N HIS A 203 26.78 32.22 0.28
CA HIS A 203 27.97 31.84 -0.47
C HIS A 203 28.38 32.91 -1.50
N ARG A 204 27.40 33.55 -2.17
CA ARG A 204 27.67 34.68 -3.08
C ARG A 204 28.27 35.87 -2.35
N LEU A 205 27.72 36.21 -1.18
CA LEU A 205 28.21 37.33 -0.38
C LEU A 205 29.67 37.11 0.08
N ILE A 206 30.02 35.87 0.43
CA ILE A 206 31.39 35.50 0.80
C ILE A 206 32.33 35.73 -0.38
N LEU A 207 31.97 35.26 -1.58
CA LEU A 207 32.79 35.46 -2.78
C LEU A 207 32.99 36.94 -3.11
N ASP A 208 31.93 37.75 -3.03
CA ASP A 208 32.02 39.20 -3.28
C ASP A 208 32.94 39.88 -2.24
N LEU A 209 32.86 39.49 -0.96
CA LEU A 209 33.73 39.99 0.10
C LEU A 209 35.19 39.56 -0.11
N GLU A 210 35.44 38.31 -0.50
CA GLU A 210 36.77 37.82 -0.83
C GLU A 210 37.39 38.60 -2.00
N GLU A 211 36.60 38.90 -3.04
CA GLU A 211 37.04 39.70 -4.18
C GLU A 211 37.34 41.15 -3.79
N LEU A 212 36.52 41.77 -2.94
CA LEU A 212 36.76 43.11 -2.41
C LEU A 212 38.03 43.17 -1.56
N VAL A 213 38.23 42.18 -0.69
CA VAL A 213 39.45 42.06 0.13
C VAL A 213 40.68 41.88 -0.76
N ALA A 214 40.59 41.05 -1.81
CA ALA A 214 41.68 40.84 -2.76
C ALA A 214 42.04 42.11 -3.56
N LYS A 215 41.05 42.95 -3.91
CA LYS A 215 41.27 44.25 -4.58
C LYS A 215 41.80 45.35 -3.65
N SER A 216 41.65 45.17 -2.33
CA SER A 216 42.11 46.13 -1.31
C SER A 216 43.54 45.88 -0.81
N LYS A 217 44.19 44.80 -1.27
CA LYS A 217 45.60 44.47 -1.02
C LYS A 217 46.45 44.85 -2.22
#